data_AF-A0A849TPZ1-F1
#
_entry.id   AF-A0A849TPZ1-F1
#
_cell.length_a   1.000
_cell.length_b   1.000
_cell.length_c   1.000
_cell.angle_alpha   90.00
_cell.angle_beta   90.00
_cell.angle_gamma   90.00
#
_symmetry.space_group_name_H-M   'P 1'
#
loop_
_entity.id
_entity.type
_entity.pdbx_description
1 polymer ?
#
loop_
_entity_poly.entity_id
_entity_poly.type
_entity_poly.pdbx_seq_one_letter_code
_entity_poly.pdbx_strand_id
1 'polypeptide(L)'
;MPSKSTKNSPSRRAVRGRTSKRPHSSKIQPKEDLFDKAFRLSPHPIGITELNTGRCLDINDACLQIYGFQRHEVIGKTTLMLGIWPDPQE
;
A
#
# COMPACT_ATOMS: atom_id res chain seq x y z
N MET A 1 32.60 -69.61 6.67
CA MET A 1 31.34 -70.02 7.33
C MET A 1 30.74 -68.81 8.05
N PRO A 2 29.46 -68.49 7.80
CA PRO A 2 28.76 -67.30 8.30
C PRO A 2 27.97 -67.59 9.58
N SER A 3 27.64 -66.58 10.39
CA SER A 3 26.41 -66.55 11.24
C SER A 3 26.35 -65.26 12.07
N LYS A 4 25.55 -64.27 11.61
CA LYS A 4 24.27 -63.79 12.20
C LYS A 4 24.46 -62.69 13.27
N SER A 5 24.04 -61.45 12.97
CA SER A 5 22.69 -60.90 13.28
C SER A 5 22.53 -60.71 14.79
N THR A 6 22.30 -59.52 15.37
CA THR A 6 21.17 -58.60 15.15
C THR A 6 21.31 -57.32 16.00
N LYS A 7 20.85 -56.19 15.43
CA LYS A 7 20.04 -55.10 16.04
C LYS A 7 20.42 -54.58 17.46
N ASN A 8 20.81 -53.31 17.56
CA ASN A 8 19.90 -52.24 18.00
C ASN A 8 20.55 -50.84 17.88
N SER A 9 19.89 -49.94 17.16
CA SER A 9 20.14 -48.48 17.12
C SER A 9 19.67 -47.82 18.45
N PRO A 10 19.64 -46.47 18.62
CA PRO A 10 20.32 -45.36 17.92
C PRO A 10 20.95 -44.33 18.90
N SER A 11 21.83 -43.43 18.44
CA SER A 11 21.85 -42.02 18.92
C SER A 11 22.69 -41.13 18.01
N ARG A 12 22.19 -40.92 16.79
CA ARG A 12 22.57 -39.80 15.95
C ARG A 12 21.31 -39.08 15.51
N ARG A 13 20.92 -38.04 16.25
CA ARG A 13 20.26 -36.84 15.69
C ARG A 13 19.94 -35.84 16.80
N ALA A 14 20.84 -34.90 17.05
CA ALA A 14 20.40 -33.58 17.45
C ALA A 14 19.78 -32.93 16.20
N VAL A 15 18.48 -33.12 16.00
CA VAL A 15 17.72 -32.29 15.06
C VAL A 15 17.66 -30.91 15.72
N ARG A 16 18.61 -30.05 15.36
CA ARG A 16 18.45 -28.61 15.53
C ARG A 16 17.16 -28.24 14.82
N GLY A 17 16.11 -27.97 15.59
CA GLY A 17 14.89 -27.37 15.10
C GLY A 17 15.26 -26.05 14.45
N ARG A 18 15.34 -26.03 13.12
CA ARG A 18 15.31 -24.79 12.37
C ARG A 18 13.88 -24.29 12.51
N THR A 19 13.64 -23.42 13.47
CA THR A 19 12.48 -22.54 13.41
C THR A 19 12.67 -21.68 12.18
N SER A 20 12.19 -22.18 11.04
CA SER A 20 12.00 -21.36 9.86
C SER A 20 10.89 -20.39 10.21
N LYS A 21 11.25 -19.26 10.82
CA LYS A 21 10.43 -18.06 10.74
C LYS A 21 10.42 -17.69 9.27
N ARG A 22 9.48 -18.28 8.52
CA ARG A 22 9.08 -17.72 7.22
C ARG A 22 8.77 -16.26 7.51
N PRO A 23 9.43 -15.28 6.89
CA PRO A 23 8.83 -13.95 6.86
C PRO A 23 7.54 -14.14 6.09
N HIS A 24 6.41 -14.16 6.79
CA HIS A 24 5.13 -13.81 6.19
C HIS A 24 5.18 -12.29 5.94
N SER A 25 6.07 -11.86 5.03
CA SER A 25 5.85 -10.61 4.31
C SER A 25 4.80 -10.92 3.26
N SER A 26 3.56 -11.11 3.73
CA SER A 26 2.39 -11.19 2.88
C SER A 26 2.42 -9.97 1.97
N LYS A 27 2.55 -10.22 0.67
CA LYS A 27 2.53 -9.26 -0.41
C LYS A 27 1.26 -8.40 -0.35
N ILE A 28 1.32 -7.28 0.35
CA ILE A 28 0.40 -6.16 0.17
C ILE A 28 1.01 -5.33 -0.97
N GLN A 29 0.88 -5.75 -2.23
CA GLN A 29 1.46 -4.98 -3.35
C GLN A 29 0.64 -4.91 -4.64
N PRO A 30 -0.14 -5.93 -5.08
CA PRO A 30 -0.76 -5.81 -6.40
C PRO A 30 -1.96 -4.85 -6.44
N LYS A 31 -2.65 -4.64 -5.31
CA LYS A 31 -3.87 -3.80 -5.28
C LYS A 31 -3.57 -2.31 -5.09
N GLU A 32 -2.60 -1.98 -4.24
CA GLU A 32 -2.16 -0.60 -4.01
C GLU A 32 -1.52 -0.02 -5.28
N ASP A 33 -0.65 -0.79 -5.95
CA ASP A 33 -0.03 -0.38 -7.21
C ASP A 33 -1.05 -0.15 -8.33
N LEU A 34 -2.09 -0.98 -8.42
CA LEU A 34 -3.13 -0.82 -9.45
C LEU A 34 -3.98 0.41 -9.18
N PHE A 35 -4.35 0.64 -7.91
CA PHE A 35 -5.07 1.84 -7.51
C PHE A 35 -4.26 3.10 -7.80
N ASP A 36 -3.00 3.13 -7.37
CA ASP A 36 -2.10 4.28 -7.61
C ASP A 36 -1.94 4.55 -9.11
N LYS A 37 -1.73 3.51 -9.92
CA LYS A 37 -1.65 3.65 -11.37
C LYS A 37 -2.95 4.18 -11.97
N ALA A 38 -4.09 3.61 -11.61
CA ALA A 38 -5.38 4.04 -12.14
C ALA A 38 -5.71 5.49 -11.72
N PHE A 39 -5.43 5.85 -10.47
CA PHE A 39 -5.63 7.19 -9.92
C PHE A 39 -4.75 8.23 -10.63
N ARG A 40 -3.44 7.95 -10.75
CA ARG A 40 -2.45 8.86 -11.36
C ARG A 40 -2.63 9.01 -12.86
N LEU A 41 -2.93 7.92 -13.57
CA LEU A 41 -3.05 7.89 -15.03
C LEU A 41 -4.46 8.24 -15.53
N SER A 42 -5.44 8.38 -14.64
CA SER A 42 -6.78 8.81 -15.02
C SER A 42 -6.73 10.20 -15.68
N PRO A 43 -7.35 10.39 -16.85
CA PRO A 43 -7.44 11.70 -17.50
C PRO A 43 -8.46 12.63 -16.84
N HIS A 44 -9.25 12.13 -15.88
CA HIS A 44 -10.23 12.94 -15.16
C HIS A 44 -9.60 13.57 -13.92
N PRO A 45 -9.98 14.80 -13.53
CA PRO A 45 -9.65 15.35 -12.22
C PRO A 45 -10.20 14.46 -11.10
N ILE A 46 -9.32 13.97 -10.23
CA ILE A 46 -9.72 13.21 -9.05
C ILE A 46 -8.97 13.78 -7.84
N GLY A 47 -9.73 14.15 -6.80
CA GLY A 47 -9.21 14.55 -5.50
C GLY A 47 -9.74 13.63 -4.41
N ILE A 48 -8.89 13.30 -3.45
CA ILE A 48 -9.24 12.58 -2.23
C ILE A 48 -9.19 13.58 -1.09
N THR A 49 -10.30 13.73 -0.37
CA THR A 49 -10.43 14.69 0.73
C THR A 49 -10.87 14.00 2.01
N GLU A 50 -10.51 14.60 3.14
CA GLU A 50 -11.09 14.25 4.43
C GLU A 50 -12.54 14.77 4.49
N LEU A 51 -13.48 13.89 4.83
CA LEU A 51 -14.91 14.20 4.81
C LEU A 51 -15.29 15.36 5.74
N ASN A 52 -14.68 15.41 6.93
CA ASN A 52 -15.07 16.38 7.97
C ASN A 52 -14.61 17.81 7.68
N THR A 53 -13.43 17.96 7.10
CA THR A 53 -12.76 19.27 6.91
C THR A 53 -12.72 19.69 5.45
N GLY A 54 -12.95 18.78 4.52
CA GLY A 54 -12.70 18.99 3.09
C GLY A 54 -11.22 19.12 2.76
N ARG A 55 -10.31 18.78 3.68
CA ARG A 55 -8.86 18.88 3.47
C ARG A 55 -8.41 17.88 2.42
N CYS A 56 -7.68 18.35 1.42
CA CYS A 56 -7.13 17.51 0.36
C CYS A 56 -6.00 16.63 0.91
N LEU A 57 -6.19 15.31 0.79
CA LEU A 57 -5.24 14.28 1.17
C LEU A 57 -4.38 13.85 -0.02
N ASP A 58 -4.98 13.73 -1.21
CA ASP A 58 -4.28 13.51 -2.48
C ASP A 58 -5.10 14.07 -3.65
N ILE A 59 -4.44 14.28 -4.77
CA ILE A 59 -4.98 14.86 -5.99
C ILE A 59 -4.23 14.27 -7.18
N ASN A 60 -4.90 13.84 -8.24
CA ASN A 60 -4.18 13.32 -9.41
C ASN A 60 -3.63 14.44 -10.29
N ASP A 61 -2.74 14.07 -11.23
CA ASP A 61 -2.03 15.05 -12.05
C ASP A 61 -2.98 15.77 -13.02
N ALA A 62 -4.02 15.10 -13.50
CA ALA A 62 -5.06 15.73 -14.32
C ALA A 62 -5.76 16.89 -13.60
N CYS A 63 -6.06 16.72 -12.30
CA CYS A 63 -6.66 17.77 -11.48
C CYS A 63 -5.70 18.96 -11.29
N LEU A 64 -4.43 18.69 -11.00
CA LEU A 64 -3.40 19.75 -10.90
C LEU A 64 -3.26 20.55 -12.20
N GLN A 65 -3.25 19.88 -13.34
CA GLN A 65 -3.15 20.52 -14.65
C GLN A 65 -4.38 21.38 -14.99
N ILE A 66 -5.58 20.88 -14.70
CA ILE A 66 -6.83 21.59 -15.00
C ILE A 66 -7.01 22.84 -14.13
N TYR A 67 -6.67 22.75 -12.84
CA TYR A 67 -6.78 23.89 -11.93
C TYR A 67 -5.52 24.77 -11.89
N GLY A 68 -4.42 24.36 -12.54
CA GLY A 68 -3.17 25.12 -12.58
C GLY A 68 -2.41 25.16 -11.25
N PHE A 69 -2.63 24.17 -10.38
CA PHE A 69 -1.97 24.10 -9.08
C PHE A 69 -0.75 23.17 -9.10
N GLN A 70 0.21 23.47 -8.23
CA GLN A 70 1.22 22.52 -7.82
C GLN A 70 0.73 21.67 -6.65
N ARG A 71 1.19 20.42 -6.59
CA ARG A 71 0.80 19.46 -5.54
C ARG A 71 0.95 20.05 -4.13
N HIS A 72 2.08 20.68 -3.84
CA HIS A 72 2.35 21.25 -2.51
C HIS A 72 1.42 22.43 -2.13
N GLU A 73 0.76 23.03 -3.12
CA GLU A 73 -0.21 24.10 -2.89
C GLU A 73 -1.59 23.57 -2.52
N VAL A 74 -1.87 22.29 -2.83
CA VAL A 74 -3.18 21.66 -2.66
C VAL A 74 -3.20 20.76 -1.42
N ILE A 75 -2.17 19.91 -1.25
CA ILE A 75 -2.14 18.94 -0.16
C ILE A 75 -2.20 19.65 1.19
N GLY A 76 -3.13 19.23 2.04
CA GLY A 76 -3.34 19.80 3.36
C GLY A 76 -4.21 21.07 3.40
N LYS A 77 -4.59 21.64 2.25
CA LYS A 77 -5.57 22.74 2.18
C LYS A 77 -6.98 22.21 1.95
N THR A 78 -8.00 22.99 2.33
CA THR A 78 -9.39 22.64 2.07
C THR A 78 -9.75 22.99 0.63
N THR A 79 -10.63 22.20 0.02
CA THR A 79 -11.09 22.44 -1.36
C THR A 79 -11.85 23.77 -1.53
N LEU A 80 -12.48 24.26 -0.46
CA LEU A 80 -13.08 25.60 -0.42
C LEU A 80 -12.02 26.71 -0.48
N MET A 81 -10.92 26.60 0.30
CA MET A 81 -9.82 27.57 0.24
C MET A 81 -9.12 27.60 -1.12
N LEU A 82 -9.13 26.47 -1.83
CA LEU A 82 -8.59 26.35 -3.19
C LEU A 82 -9.55 26.90 -4.26
N GLY A 83 -10.78 27.26 -3.89
CA GLY A 83 -11.81 27.71 -4.84
C GLY A 83 -12.28 26.63 -5.82
N ILE A 84 -12.09 25.35 -5.49
CA ILE A 84 -12.48 24.23 -6.36
C ILE A 84 -13.99 24.00 -6.31
N TRP A 85 -14.58 24.14 -5.12
CA TRP A 85 -16.01 24.06 -4.91
C TRP A 85 -16.57 25.44 -4.56
N PRO A 86 -17.81 25.75 -4.99
CA PRO A 86 -18.50 26.94 -4.52
C PRO A 86 -18.73 26.86 -3.02
N ASP A 87 -18.72 28.02 -2.35
CA ASP A 87 -19.12 28.09 -0.95
C ASP A 87 -20.61 27.75 -0.86
N PRO A 88 -21.02 26.74 -0.07
CA PRO A 88 -22.44 26.41 0.09
C PRO A 88 -23.26 27.53 0.78
N GLN A 89 -22.62 28.58 1.29
CA GLN A 89 -23.26 29.74 1.91
C GLN A 89 -23.43 30.94 0.97
N GLU A 90 -22.93 30.87 -0.27
CA GLU A 90 -23.18 31.87 -1.32
C GLU A 90 -24.52 31.65 -2.07
#